data_AF-A0A7C7UI91-F1
#
_entry.id   AF-A0A7C7UI91-F1
#
_cell.length_a   1.000
_cell.length_b   1.000
_cell.length_c   1.000
_cell.angle_alpha   90.00
_cell.angle_beta   90.00
_cell.angle_gamma   90.00
#
_symmetry.space_group_name_H-M   'P 1'
#
loop_
_entity.id
_entity.type
_entity.pdbx_description
1 polymer ?
#
loop_
_entity_poly.entity_id
_entity_poly.type
_entity_poly.pdbx_seq_one_letter_code
_entity_poly.pdbx_strand_id
1 'polypeptide(L)' 'MGSEEDLLKEIEVLKERLKERKKALPAHSIRPHQLLAIEKLEEQIEEKGRLLEEIRKLK' A
#
# COMPACT_ATOMS: atom_id res chain seq x y z
N MET A 1 -9.82 4.89 -17.19
CA MET A 1 -9.35 3.78 -16.34
C MET A 1 -7.84 3.84 -16.37
N GLY A 2 -7.18 3.96 -15.21
CA GLY A 2 -5.72 3.84 -15.15
C GLY A 2 -5.31 2.49 -15.71
N SER A 3 -4.24 2.46 -16.48
CA SER A 3 -3.70 1.24 -17.07
C SER A 3 -3.18 0.28 -15.99
N GLU A 4 -2.96 -0.98 -16.36
CA GLU A 4 -2.30 -1.96 -15.49
C GLU A 4 -0.97 -1.42 -14.94
N GLU A 5 -0.22 -0.70 -15.77
CA GLU A 5 1.05 -0.07 -15.41
C GLU A 5 0.87 1.06 -14.38
N ASP A 6 -0.23 1.82 -14.45
CA ASP A 6 -0.52 2.87 -13.48
C ASP A 6 -0.80 2.27 -12.09
N LEU A 7 -1.60 1.19 -12.03
CA LEU A 7 -1.83 0.48 -10.77
C LEU A 7 -0.56 -0.13 -10.19
N LEU A 8 0.31 -0.70 -11.02
CA LEU A 8 1.61 -1.21 -10.58
C LEU A 8 2.47 -0.11 -9.97
N LYS A 9 2.60 1.03 -10.65
CA LYS A 9 3.35 2.19 -10.13
C LYS A 9 2.77 2.71 -8.82
N GLU A 10 1.44 2.81 -8.72
CA GLU A 10 0.78 3.24 -7.50
C GLU A 10 1.03 2.27 -6.33
N ILE A 11 0.96 0.96 -6.57
CA ILE A 11 1.27 -0.07 -5.58
C ILE A 11 2.73 0.03 -5.13
N GLU A 12 3.68 0.23 -6.05
CA GLU A 12 5.10 0.41 -5.70
C GLU A 12 5.33 1.64 -4.84
N VAL A 13 4.73 2.78 -5.20
CA VAL A 13 4.82 4.02 -4.41
C VAL A 13 4.24 3.83 -3.01
N LEU A 14 3.10 3.14 -2.88
CA LEU A 14 2.49 2.84 -1.59
C LEU A 14 3.35 1.90 -0.75
N LYS A 15 3.98 0.89 -1.36
CA LYS A 15 4.90 -0.04 -0.68
C LYS A 15 6.14 0.67 -0.14
N GLU A 16 6.74 1.58 -0.90
CA GLU A 16 7.89 2.35 -0.41
C GLU A 16 7.47 3.29 0.73
N ARG A 17 6.31 3.97 0.63
CA ARG A 17 5.77 4.77 1.74
C ARG A 17 5.51 3.95 3.01
N LEU A 18 4.98 2.73 2.86
CA LEU A 18 4.75 1.81 3.97
C LEU A 18 6.07 1.43 4.64
N LYS A 19 7.09 1.11 3.86
CA LYS A 19 8.44 0.76 4.33
C LYS A 19 9.11 1.92 5.05
N GLU A 20 9.02 3.14 4.53
CA GLU A 20 9.51 4.35 5.19
C GLU A 20 8.81 4.56 6.54
N ARG A 21 7.49 4.43 6.59
CA ARG A 21 6.72 4.53 7.84
C ARG A 21 7.11 3.47 8.87
N LYS A 22 7.25 2.21 8.44
CA LYS A 22 7.70 1.11 9.31
C LYS A 22 9.11 1.35 9.85
N LYS A 23 10.03 1.86 9.02
CA LYS A 23 11.38 2.25 9.45
C LYS A 23 11.40 3.41 10.44
N ALA A 24 10.46 4.35 10.29
CA ALA A 24 10.33 5.50 11.19
C ALA A 24 9.63 5.17 12.52
N LEU A 25 9.16 3.94 12.72
CA LEU A 25 8.53 3.55 13.98
C LEU A 25 9.59 3.45 15.10
N PRO A 26 9.31 4.02 16.28
CA PRO A 26 10.15 3.83 17.46
C PRO A 26 10.02 2.38 17.96
N ALA A 27 11.15 1.74 18.27
CA ALA A 27 11.22 0.32 18.66
C ALA A 27 10.41 -0.05 19.91
N HIS A 28 10.14 0.92 20.80
CA HIS A 28 9.54 0.65 22.11
C HIS A 28 8.31 1.53 22.43
N SER A 29 7.86 2.40 21.52
CA SER A 29 6.76 3.35 21.81
C SER A 29 5.91 3.63 20.57
N ILE A 30 5.36 2.57 20.01
CA ILE A 30 4.44 2.68 18.87
C ILE A 30 3.10 3.23 19.37
N ARG A 31 2.67 4.36 18.80
CA ARG A 31 1.38 4.97 19.13
C ARG A 31 0.27 4.47 18.21
N PRO A 32 -0.99 4.38 18.68
CA PRO A 32 -2.11 3.86 17.88
C PRO A 32 -2.28 4.53 16.51
N HIS A 33 -2.10 5.86 16.41
CA HIS A 33 -2.21 6.56 15.12
C HIS A 33 -1.09 6.21 14.14
N GLN A 34 0.08 5.76 14.63
CA GLN A 34 1.16 5.30 13.77
C GLN A 34 0.82 3.95 13.14
N LEU A 35 0.19 3.05 13.90
CA LEU A 35 -0.35 1.78 13.40
C LEU A 35 -1.49 2.02 12.41
N LEU A 36 -2.45 2.88 12.75
CA LEU A 36 -3.56 3.20 11.87
C LEU A 36 -3.10 3.77 10.51
N ALA A 37 -2.02 4.56 10.50
CA ALA A 37 -1.46 5.07 9.25
C ALA A 37 -0.78 3.99 8.40
N ILE A 38 -0.26 2.93 9.03
CA ILE A 38 0.33 1.76 8.37
C ILE A 38 -0.79 0.86 7.83
N GLU A 39 -1.80 0.55 8.66
CA GLU A 39 -2.97 -0.24 8.28
C GLU A 39 -3.68 0.35 7.06
N LYS A 40 -3.89 1.67 7.04
CA LYS A 40 -4.49 2.36 5.87
C LYS A 40 -3.66 2.21 4.59
N LEU A 41 -2.33 2.22 4.70
CA LEU A 41 -1.46 2.02 3.54
C LEU A 41 -1.50 0.56 3.07
N GLU A 42 -1.56 -0.39 3.99
CA GLU A 42 -1.70 -1.81 3.67
C GLU A 42 -3.04 -2.10 2.98
N GLU A 43 -4.14 -1.52 3.49
CA GLU A 43 -5.48 -1.65 2.91
C GLU A 43 -5.53 -1.06 1.48
N GLN A 44 -4.90 0.09 1.24
CA GLN A 44 -4.81 0.67 -0.11
C GLN A 44 -3.99 -0.19 -1.08
N ILE A 45 -2.92 -0.81 -0.61
CA ILE A 45 -2.11 -1.74 -1.41
C ILE A 45 -2.95 -2.97 -1.78
N GLU A 46 -3.70 -3.51 -0.82
CA GLU A 46 -4.56 -4.67 -1.03
C GLU A 46 -5.69 -4.36 -2.01
N GLU A 47 -6.38 -3.23 -1.85
CA GLU A 47 -7.43 -2.79 -2.76
C GLU A 47 -6.92 -2.65 -4.20
N LYS A 48 -5.80 -1.94 -4.39
CA LYS A 48 -5.19 -1.79 -5.72
C LYS A 48 -4.67 -3.11 -6.28
N GLY A 49 -4.16 -3.99 -5.42
CA GLY A 49 -3.76 -5.34 -5.79
C GLY A 49 -4.92 -6.17 -6.34
N ARG A 50 -6.08 -6.11 -5.68
CA ARG A 50 -7.31 -6.78 -6.15
C ARG A 50 -7.76 -6.23 -7.50
N LEU A 51 -7.79 -4.91 -7.67
CA LEU A 51 -8.13 -4.27 -8.95
C LEU A 51 -7.17 -4.69 -10.07
N LEU A 52 -5.87 -4.79 -9.77
CA LEU A 52 -4.86 -5.26 -10.71
C LEU A 52 -5.09 -6.72 -11.12
N GLU A 53 -5.39 -7.60 -10.16
CA GLU A 53 -5.72 -9.00 -10.44
C GLU A 53 -7.00 -9.14 -11.28
N GLU A 54 -8.03 -8.33 -11.00
CA GLU A 54 -9.25 -8.30 -11.80
C GLU A 54 -8.97 -7.89 -13.24
N ILE A 55 -8.20 -6.82 -13.46
CA ILE A 55 -7.79 -6.38 -14.81
C ILE A 55 -7.02 -7.49 -15.54
N ARG A 56 -6.13 -8.20 -14.83
CA ARG A 56 -5.36 -9.31 -15.41
C ARG A 56 -6.22 -10.52 -15.78
N LYS A 57 -7.29 -10.80 -15.04
CA LYS A 57 -8.24 -11.89 -15.32
C LYS A 57 -9.19 -11.57 -16.48
N LEU A 58 -9.41 -10.29 -16.76
CA LEU A 58 -10.27 -9.80 -17.84
C LEU A 58 -9.54 -9.64 -19.19
N LYS A 59 -8.22 -9.80 -19.20
CA LYS A 59 -7.39 -9.92 -20.42
C LYS A 59 -7.27 -11.37 -20.87
#